data_AF-A0A2C1LQ60-F1
#
_entry.id   AF-A0A2C1LQ60-F1
#
_cell.length_a   1.000
_cell.length_b   1.000
_cell.length_c   1.000
_cell.angle_alpha   90.00
_cell.angle_beta   90.00
_cell.angle_gamma   90.00
#
_symmetry.space_group_name_H-M   'P 1'
#
loop_
_entity.id
_entity.type
_entity.pdbx_description
1 polymer ?
#
loop_
_entity_poly.entity_id
_entity_poly.type
_entity_poly.pdbx_seq_one_letter_code
_entity_poly.pdbx_strand_id
1 'polypeptide(L)'
;MNPLKDIQLTYWLVNLGNMYYAGGLLRKREIESSFSYEFVNDEVYAFPFLEEQGAINVAKQCGGIVVDRAATSEELTVLEERNERYINSESQARLEQEINIREDIRRT
;
A
#
# COMPACT_ATOMS: atom_id res chain seq x y z
N MET A 1 27.48 13.65 -9.82
CA MET A 1 26.32 14.07 -9.01
C MET A 1 25.15 14.20 -9.96
N ASN A 2 24.07 13.46 -9.75
CA ASN A 2 22.85 13.59 -10.55
C ASN A 2 22.05 14.77 -9.96
N PRO A 3 21.93 15.92 -10.65
CA PRO A 3 21.29 17.13 -10.12
C PRO A 3 19.78 16.95 -9.82
N LEU A 4 19.20 15.81 -10.21
CA LEU A 4 17.81 15.45 -9.95
C LEU A 4 17.61 14.75 -8.59
N LYS A 5 18.68 14.33 -7.90
CA LYS A 5 18.57 13.58 -6.62
C LYS A 5 17.97 14.41 -5.49
N ASP A 6 18.16 15.73 -5.51
CA ASP A 6 17.74 16.63 -4.42
C ASP A 6 16.41 17.35 -4.71
N ILE A 7 15.75 17.02 -5.84
CA ILE A 7 14.43 17.59 -6.14
C ILE A 7 13.41 16.98 -5.21
N GLN A 8 12.82 17.84 -4.38
CA GLN A 8 11.68 17.50 -3.54
C GLN A 8 10.43 17.43 -4.41
N LEU A 9 9.79 16.28 -4.39
CA LEU A 9 8.51 16.00 -5.03
C LEU A 9 7.43 15.97 -3.96
N THR A 10 6.33 16.68 -4.23
CA THR A 10 5.13 16.58 -3.40
C THR A 10 4.41 15.28 -3.71
N TYR A 11 3.98 14.59 -2.66
CA TYR A 11 3.08 13.45 -2.75
C TYR A 11 2.00 13.57 -1.68
N TRP A 12 0.92 12.81 -1.84
CA TRP A 12 -0.24 12.87 -0.95
C TRP A 12 -0.51 11.52 -0.32
N LEU A 13 -0.91 11.55 0.95
CA LEU A 13 -1.36 10.39 1.70
C LEU A 13 -2.82 10.59 2.11
N VAL A 14 -3.55 9.49 2.21
CA VAL A 14 -4.91 9.49 2.76
C VAL A 14 -4.84 9.01 4.19
N ASN A 15 -5.33 9.83 5.12
CA ASN A 15 -5.39 9.52 6.54
C ASN A 15 -6.85 9.35 6.99
N LEU A 16 -7.12 8.29 7.74
CA LEU A 16 -8.36 8.06 8.48
C LEU A 16 -8.06 8.01 9.99
N GLY A 17 -8.11 9.17 10.65
CA GLY A 17 -7.79 9.31 12.07
C GLY A 17 -6.29 9.17 12.35
N ASN A 18 -5.88 7.96 12.75
CA ASN A 18 -4.47 7.60 13.04
C ASN A 18 -3.96 6.51 12.09
N MET A 19 -4.65 6.29 10.96
CA MET A 19 -4.32 5.24 10.01
C MET A 19 -4.13 5.83 8.62
N TYR A 20 -3.24 5.23 7.84
CA TYR A 20 -2.89 5.65 6.50
C TYR A 20 -3.36 4.62 5.48
N TYR A 21 -3.92 5.08 4.39
CA TYR A 21 -4.33 4.20 3.30
C TYR A 21 -3.12 3.49 2.69
N ALA A 22 -3.14 2.17 2.67
CA ALA A 22 -2.08 1.33 2.12
C ALA A 22 -2.42 0.80 0.71
N GLY A 23 -3.69 0.80 0.30
CA GLY A 23 -4.08 0.25 -0.99
C GLY A 23 -5.43 -0.47 -0.96
N GLY A 24 -5.87 -0.93 -2.13
CA GLY A 24 -7.04 -1.80 -2.23
C GLY A 24 -6.60 -3.26 -2.14
N LEU A 25 -7.19 -4.03 -1.22
CA LEU A 25 -7.03 -5.48 -1.22
C LEU A 25 -8.09 -6.11 -2.12
N LEU A 26 -7.64 -6.79 -3.17
CA LEU A 26 -8.51 -7.63 -4.00
C LEU A 26 -8.86 -8.89 -3.20
N ARG A 27 -10.01 -8.89 -2.53
CA ARG A 27 -10.47 -10.06 -1.78
C ARG A 27 -10.84 -11.18 -2.75
N LYS A 28 -10.25 -12.38 -2.58
CA LYS A 28 -10.76 -13.59 -3.22
C LYS A 28 -12.06 -14.02 -2.53
N ARG A 29 -13.24 -13.63 -3.04
CA ARG A 29 -14.51 -14.36 -2.86
C ARG A 29 -15.58 -13.89 -3.85
N GLU A 30 -16.29 -14.87 -4.41
CA GLU A 30 -17.48 -14.97 -5.29
C GLU A 30 -18.21 -13.75 -5.89
N ILE A 31 -18.02 -12.52 -5.39
CA ILE A 31 -18.62 -11.30 -5.92
C ILE A 31 -17.48 -10.43 -6.45
N GLU A 32 -17.31 -10.41 -7.77
CA GLU A 32 -16.29 -9.66 -8.53
C GLU A 32 -16.26 -8.14 -8.23
N SER A 33 -17.21 -7.61 -7.45
CA SER A 33 -17.33 -6.18 -7.14
C SER A 33 -16.99 -5.79 -5.69
N SER A 34 -16.58 -6.71 -4.82
CA SER A 34 -16.21 -6.36 -3.43
C SER A 34 -14.73 -5.97 -3.32
N PHE A 35 -14.44 -4.67 -3.27
CA PHE A 35 -13.14 -4.14 -2.92
C PHE A 35 -13.12 -3.70 -1.44
N SER A 36 -11.97 -3.74 -0.81
CA SER A 36 -11.77 -3.18 0.54
C SER A 36 -10.55 -2.29 0.54
N TYR A 37 -10.65 -1.15 1.21
CA TYR A 37 -9.49 -0.30 1.47
C TYR A 37 -8.74 -0.86 2.67
N GLU A 38 -7.42 -0.95 2.54
CA GLU A 38 -6.51 -1.33 3.61
C GLU A 38 -5.91 -0.08 4.24
N PHE A 39 -5.77 -0.10 5.56
CA PHE A 39 -5.18 0.99 6.33
C PHE A 39 -4.14 0.46 7.31
N VAL A 40 -3.05 1.20 7.46
CA VAL A 40 -1.92 0.89 8.34
C VAL A 40 -1.69 2.00 9.35
N ASN A 41 -1.20 1.67 10.54
CA ASN A 41 -0.88 2.69 11.56
C ASN A 41 0.48 3.37 11.32
N ASP A 42 1.32 2.82 10.42
CA ASP A 42 2.66 3.32 10.14
C ASP A 42 2.69 3.94 8.73
N GLU A 43 3.07 5.22 8.67
CA GLU A 43 3.11 6.04 7.46
C GLU A 43 4.04 5.44 6.38
N VAL A 44 5.09 4.69 6.77
CA VAL A 44 6.08 4.16 5.81
C VAL A 44 5.53 3.07 4.88
N TYR A 45 4.37 2.51 5.19
CA TYR A 45 3.66 1.53 4.35
C TYR A 45 2.43 2.13 3.67
N ALA A 46 2.20 3.44 3.82
CA ALA A 46 1.11 4.13 3.14
C ALA A 46 1.35 4.16 1.63
N PHE A 47 0.28 4.23 0.85
CA PHE A 47 0.35 4.38 -0.60
C PHE A 47 0.66 5.85 -0.95
N PRO A 48 1.81 6.17 -1.56
CA PRO A 48 2.15 7.54 -1.92
C PRO A 48 1.47 7.93 -3.23
N PHE A 49 0.44 8.78 -3.17
CA PHE A 49 -0.18 9.30 -4.39
C PHE A 49 0.70 10.39 -5.01
N LEU A 50 1.02 10.23 -6.29
CA LEU A 50 1.68 11.27 -7.11
C LEU A 50 0.69 12.29 -7.69
N GLU A 51 -0.61 11.99 -7.61
CA GLU A 51 -1.69 12.86 -8.06
C GLU A 51 -2.66 13.11 -6.90
N GLU A 52 -2.78 14.37 -6.48
CA GLU A 52 -3.66 14.80 -5.38
C GLU A 52 -5.10 14.30 -5.57
N GLN A 53 -5.61 14.36 -6.82
CA GLN A 53 -6.98 13.97 -7.12
C GLN A 53 -7.26 12.50 -6.79
N GLY A 54 -6.26 11.62 -6.95
CA GLY A 54 -6.35 10.22 -6.56
C GLY A 54 -6.55 10.07 -5.05
N ALA A 55 -5.73 10.77 -4.26
CA ALA A 55 -5.85 10.79 -2.80
C ALA A 55 -7.21 11.36 -2.36
N ILE A 56 -7.66 12.47 -2.97
CA ILE A 56 -8.97 13.08 -2.67
C ILE A 56 -10.11 12.10 -2.91
N ASN A 57 -10.08 11.36 -4.01
CA ASN A 57 -11.13 10.40 -4.34
C ASN A 57 -11.23 9.28 -3.30
N VAL A 58 -10.09 8.72 -2.89
CA VAL A 58 -10.04 7.68 -1.86
C VAL A 58 -10.47 8.23 -0.51
N ALA A 59 -9.97 9.41 -0.10
CA ALA A 59 -10.34 10.07 1.14
C ALA A 59 -11.86 10.27 1.25
N LYS A 60 -12.51 10.73 0.17
CA LYS A 60 -13.97 10.90 0.12
C LYS A 60 -14.72 9.57 0.29
N GLN A 61 -14.20 8.48 -0.27
CA GLN A 61 -14.85 7.18 -0.20
C GLN A 61 -14.72 6.53 1.18
N CYS A 62 -13.61 6.75 1.88
CA CYS A 62 -13.37 6.19 3.22
C CYS A 62 -13.73 7.14 4.38
N GLY A 63 -14.08 8.40 4.10
CA GLY A 63 -14.31 9.43 5.12
C GLY A 63 -13.03 9.97 5.77
N GLY A 64 -11.89 9.82 5.10
CA GLY A 64 -10.59 10.32 5.52
C GLY A 64 -10.30 11.74 5.05
N ILE A 65 -9.06 12.17 5.28
CA ILE A 65 -8.49 13.44 4.82
C ILE A 65 -7.24 13.20 3.98
N VAL A 66 -6.89 14.17 3.15
CA VAL A 66 -5.64 14.15 2.38
C VAL A 66 -4.60 14.98 3.12
N VAL A 67 -3.37 14.47 3.17
CA VAL A 67 -2.23 15.16 3.76
C VAL A 67 -1.08 15.15 2.77
N ASP A 68 -0.48 16.30 2.52
CA ASP A 68 0.69 16.44 1.66
C ASP A 68 1.99 16.16 2.41
N ARG A 69 2.99 15.70 1.65
CA ARG A 69 4.35 15.41 2.08
C ARG A 69 5.31 15.78 0.96
N ALA A 70 6.59 15.91 1.32
CA ALA A 70 7.67 16.09 0.36
C ALA A 70 8.71 14.99 0.55
N ALA A 71 9.23 14.45 -0.54
CA ALA A 71 10.33 13.50 -0.54
C ALA A 71 11.17 13.68 -1.81
N THR A 72 12.42 13.25 -1.78
CA THR A 72 13.22 13.08 -3.00
C THR A 72 12.66 11.93 -3.84
N SER A 73 13.00 11.91 -5.14
CA SER A 73 12.63 10.78 -6.01
C SER A 73 13.15 9.42 -5.48
N GLU A 74 14.32 9.39 -4.83
CA GLU A 74 14.89 8.15 -4.27
C GLU A 74 14.12 7.68 -3.04
N GLU A 75 13.76 8.61 -2.14
CA GLU A 75 12.91 8.29 -0.98
C GLU A 75 11.52 7.82 -1.41
N LEU A 76 10.95 8.42 -2.47
CA LEU A 76 9.64 8.04 -2.98
C LEU A 76 9.65 6.63 -3.57
N THR A 77 10.68 6.26 -4.34
CA THR A 77 10.87 4.88 -4.81
C THR A 77 10.97 3.90 -3.63
N VAL A 78 11.67 4.27 -2.54
CA VAL A 78 11.75 3.42 -1.34
C VAL A 78 10.38 3.27 -0.66
N LEU A 79 9.55 4.31 -0.62
CA LEU A 79 8.19 4.24 -0.07
C LEU A 79 7.29 3.34 -0.94
N GLU A 80 7.35 3.47 -2.26
CA GLU A 80 6.63 2.61 -3.21
C GLU A 80 7.00 1.14 -3.01
N GLU A 81 8.30 0.82 -2.95
CA GLU A 81 8.77 -0.55 -2.71
C GLU A 81 8.30 -1.11 -1.35
N ARG A 82 8.27 -0.28 -0.30
CA ARG A 82 7.80 -0.70 1.02
C ARG A 82 6.31 -1.00 1.02
N ASN A 83 5.52 -0.13 0.41
CA ASN A 83 4.08 -0.32 0.26
C ASN A 83 3.77 -1.58 -0.55
N GLU A 84 4.45 -1.78 -1.68
CA GLU A 84 4.25 -2.95 -2.54
C GLU A 84 4.58 -4.27 -1.81
N ARG A 85 5.69 -4.30 -1.07
CA ARG A 85 6.04 -5.47 -0.24
C ARG A 85 5.00 -5.73 0.84
N TYR A 86 4.49 -4.67 1.49
CA TYR A 86 3.44 -4.80 2.50
C TYR A 86 2.16 -5.41 1.91
N ILE A 87 1.63 -4.84 0.83
CA ILE A 87 0.39 -5.29 0.20
C ILE A 87 0.49 -6.74 -0.31
N ASN A 88 1.66 -7.15 -0.79
CA ASN A 88 1.88 -8.51 -1.28
C ASN A 88 2.20 -9.53 -0.17
N SER A 89 2.53 -9.08 1.04
CA SER A 89 2.99 -9.96 2.12
C SER A 89 1.97 -11.02 2.55
N GLU A 90 0.67 -10.67 2.62
CA GLU A 90 -0.38 -11.62 3.02
C GLU A 90 -0.53 -12.75 1.99
N SER A 91 -0.50 -12.41 0.70
CA SER A 91 -0.60 -13.40 -0.38
C SER A 91 0.61 -14.34 -0.39
N GLN A 92 1.80 -13.81 -0.11
CA GLN A 92 3.04 -14.60 0.01
C GLN A 92 2.98 -15.55 1.21
N ALA A 93 2.63 -15.03 2.40
CA ALA A 93 2.51 -15.82 3.61
C ALA A 93 1.49 -16.96 3.46
N ARG A 94 0.36 -16.69 2.78
CA ARG A 94 -0.65 -17.72 2.50
C ARG A 94 -0.13 -18.80 1.54
N LEU A 95 0.59 -18.40 0.49
CA LEU A 95 1.19 -19.35 -0.45
C LEU A 95 2.21 -20.26 0.22
N GLU A 96 3.05 -19.72 1.11
CA GLU A 96 4.02 -20.48 1.90
C GLU A 96 3.33 -21.52 2.79
N GLN A 97 2.24 -21.14 3.48
CA GLN A 97 1.44 -22.08 4.27
C GLN A 97 0.83 -23.19 3.43
N GLU A 98 0.25 -22.86 2.26
CA GLU A 98 -0.34 -23.85 1.34
C GLU A 98 0.72 -24.83 0.81
N ILE A 99 1.94 -24.36 0.52
CA ILE A 99 3.07 -25.22 0.10
C ILE A 99 3.49 -26.15 1.22
N ASN A 100 3.69 -25.63 2.43
CA ASN A 100 4.11 -26.42 3.59
C ASN A 100 3.12 -27.54 3.91
N ILE A 101 1.81 -27.25 3.91
CA ILE A 101 0.76 -28.26 4.11
C ILE A 101 0.83 -29.36 3.04
N ARG A 102 1.03 -29.00 1.77
CA ARG A 102 1.14 -29.97 0.67
C ARG A 102 2.39 -30.84 0.80
N GLU A 103 3.50 -30.28 1.25
CA GLU A 103 4.72 -31.05 1.51
C GLU A 103 4.53 -32.03 2.67
N ASP A 104 3.89 -31.61 3.76
CA ASP A 104 3.61 -32.47 4.90
C ASP A 104 2.70 -33.64 4.53
N ILE A 105 1.66 -33.40 3.72
CA ILE A 105 0.80 -34.46 3.17
C ILE A 105 1.60 -35.44 2.31
N ARG A 106 2.55 -34.97 1.48
CA ARG A 106 3.41 -35.85 0.66
C ARG A 106 4.40 -36.68 1.47
N ARG A 107 4.74 -36.24 2.68
CA ARG A 107 5.68 -36.91 3.59
C ARG A 107 5.00 -37.93 4.50
N THR A 108 3.67 -37.94 4.56
CA THR A 108 2.84 -38.86 5.35
C THR A 108 2.33 -40.01 4.49
#